data_AF-A0A091FCB4-F1
#
_entry.id   AF-A0A091FCB4-F1
#
_cell.length_a   1.000
_cell.length_b   1.000
_cell.length_c   1.000
_cell.angle_alpha   90.00
_cell.angle_beta   90.00
_cell.angle_gamma   90.00
#
_symmetry.space_group_name_H-M   'P 1'
#
loop_
_entity.id
_entity.type
_entity.pdbx_description
1 polymer ?
#
loop_
_entity_poly.entity_id
_entity_poly.type
_entity_poly.pdbx_seq_one_letter_code
_entity_poly.pdbx_strand_id
1 'polypeptide(L)'
;MGGLPRLKKKDELHYRKGQTNEAHTCQWCRNFCRNIDVKGIGGVDLGKQCRCTVIGLQPSRRYRIYSDHTCDAQEYKAPAWIVNGGNHAKKK
;
A
#
# COMPACT_ATOMS: atom_id res chain seq x y z
N MET A 1 21.43 17.02 9.89
CA MET A 1 20.67 16.24 8.88
C MET A 1 19.17 16.34 9.22
N GLY A 2 18.46 17.33 8.68
CA GLY A 2 17.02 17.45 8.90
C GLY A 2 16.27 16.45 8.02
N GLY A 3 15.63 15.44 8.62
CA GLY A 3 14.72 14.56 7.91
C GLY A 3 13.57 15.38 7.31
N LEU A 4 13.28 15.19 6.02
CA LEU A 4 12.13 15.85 5.39
C LEU A 4 10.87 15.51 6.21
N PRO A 5 10.03 16.51 6.53
CA PRO A 5 8.83 16.26 7.31
C PRO A 5 7.95 15.23 6.61
N ARG A 6 7.31 14.42 7.43
CA ARG A 6 6.37 13.40 6.98
C ARG A 6 5.20 14.07 6.26
N LEU A 7 4.64 13.35 5.29
CA LEU A 7 3.50 13.86 4.53
C LEU A 7 2.29 13.97 5.47
N LYS A 8 1.64 15.14 5.56
CA LYS A 8 0.46 15.34 6.43
C LYS A 8 -0.59 14.24 6.28
N LYS A 9 -0.87 13.83 5.04
CA LYS A 9 -1.81 12.74 4.72
C LYS A 9 -1.46 11.39 5.36
N LYS A 10 -0.17 11.10 5.59
CA LYS A 10 0.25 9.89 6.28
C LYS A 10 0.01 9.96 7.79
N ASP A 11 0.02 11.16 8.37
CA ASP A 11 -0.33 11.37 9.77
C ASP A 11 -1.85 11.33 9.96
N GLU A 12 -2.61 11.99 9.09
CA GLU A 12 -4.09 11.95 9.07
C GLU A 12 -4.66 10.52 8.94
N LEU A 13 -4.00 9.66 8.16
CA LEU A 13 -4.40 8.26 7.96
C LEU A 13 -3.79 7.30 8.99
N HIS A 14 -3.09 7.83 10.01
CA HIS A 14 -2.38 7.05 11.02
C HIS A 14 -1.50 5.93 10.43
N TYR A 15 -0.77 6.23 9.35
CA TYR A 15 0.04 5.24 8.64
C TYR A 15 1.18 4.73 9.54
N ARG A 16 1.19 3.45 9.86
CA ARG A 16 2.06 2.88 10.89
C ARG A 16 2.54 1.49 10.49
N LYS A 17 3.55 0.96 11.19
CA LYS A 17 3.96 -0.42 11.01
C LYS A 17 2.78 -1.34 11.35
N GLY A 18 2.52 -2.34 10.50
CA GLY A 18 1.45 -3.30 10.69
C GLY A 18 1.69 -4.14 11.94
N GLN A 19 0.60 -4.72 12.45
CA GLN A 19 0.66 -5.67 13.56
C GLN A 19 0.99 -7.08 13.04
N THR A 20 1.15 -8.05 13.94
CA THR A 20 1.44 -9.46 13.62
C THR A 20 0.42 -10.08 12.65
N ASN A 21 -0.80 -9.54 12.58
CA ASN A 21 -1.80 -9.99 11.62
C ASN A 21 -1.51 -9.46 10.21
N GLU A 22 -0.90 -10.31 9.39
CA GLU A 22 -0.52 -10.00 8.01
C GLU A 22 -1.69 -9.54 7.14
N ALA A 23 -2.92 -9.96 7.42
CA ALA A 23 -4.11 -9.54 6.66
C ALA A 23 -4.38 -8.03 6.77
N HIS A 24 -3.93 -7.39 7.85
CA HIS A 24 -4.08 -5.95 8.11
C HIS A 24 -2.84 -5.17 7.67
N THR A 25 -2.26 -5.55 6.53
CA THR A 25 -1.12 -4.84 5.94
C THR A 25 -1.44 -4.29 4.56
N CYS A 26 -0.72 -3.24 4.14
CA CYS A 26 -0.86 -2.57 2.87
C CYS A 26 -0.67 -3.54 1.71
N GLN A 27 0.10 -4.62 1.87
CA GLN A 27 0.25 -5.67 0.87
C GLN A 27 -1.10 -6.20 0.36
N TRP A 28 -2.09 -6.31 1.24
CA TRP A 28 -3.44 -6.81 0.95
C TRP A 28 -4.46 -5.68 0.77
N CYS A 29 -4.03 -4.43 0.69
CA CYS A 29 -4.90 -3.30 0.46
C CYS A 29 -5.19 -3.11 -1.03
N ARG A 30 -6.44 -2.75 -1.38
CA ARG A 30 -6.84 -2.40 -2.75
C ARG A 30 -6.07 -1.21 -3.30
N ASN A 31 -5.75 -0.26 -2.42
CA ASN A 31 -5.09 1.00 -2.78
C ASN A 31 -3.57 0.88 -2.92
N PHE A 32 -3.00 -0.30 -2.68
CA PHE A 32 -1.56 -0.53 -2.75
C PHE A 32 -1.10 -0.84 -4.18
N CYS A 33 -0.31 0.07 -4.74
CA CYS A 33 0.30 -0.09 -6.04
C CYS A 33 1.71 -0.67 -5.89
N ARG A 34 1.87 -1.92 -6.28
CA ARG A 34 3.18 -2.58 -6.38
C ARG A 34 3.87 -2.09 -7.65
N ASN A 35 5.20 -1.94 -7.59
CA ASN A 35 6.05 -1.74 -8.76
C ASN A 35 5.79 -0.49 -9.60
N ILE A 36 5.57 0.66 -8.97
CA ILE A 36 5.54 1.94 -9.69
C ILE A 36 6.97 2.34 -10.06
N ASP A 37 7.22 2.59 -11.34
CA ASP A 37 8.48 3.14 -11.82
C ASP A 37 8.64 4.58 -11.33
N VAL A 38 9.75 4.85 -10.64
CA VAL A 38 10.03 6.16 -10.04
C VAL A 38 11.25 6.75 -10.72
N LYS A 39 11.08 7.93 -11.32
CA LYS A 39 12.18 8.70 -11.90
C LYS A 39 12.55 9.87 -10.98
N GLY A 40 13.84 10.00 -10.70
CA GLY A 40 14.41 11.11 -9.95
C GLY A 40 14.56 12.38 -10.79
N ILE A 41 15.17 13.39 -10.18
CA ILE A 41 15.53 14.65 -10.86
C ILE A 41 16.48 14.32 -12.01
N GLY A 42 16.24 14.91 -13.19
CA GLY A 42 17.04 14.65 -14.39
C GLY A 42 16.74 13.31 -15.06
N GLY A 43 15.63 12.64 -14.72
CA GLY A 43 15.20 11.40 -15.40
C GLY A 43 15.92 10.13 -14.94
N VAL A 44 16.73 10.22 -13.87
CA VAL A 44 17.44 9.07 -13.29
C VAL A 44 16.44 8.01 -12.83
N ASP A 45 16.61 6.76 -13.25
CA ASP A 45 15.78 5.67 -12.80
C ASP A 45 16.10 5.33 -11.33
N LEU A 46 15.10 5.41 -10.45
CA LEU A 46 15.21 5.07 -9.03
C LEU A 46 14.62 3.67 -8.73
N GLY A 47 14.34 2.90 -9.79
CA GLY A 47 13.74 1.60 -9.74
C GLY A 47 12.25 1.60 -9.38
N LYS A 48 11.75 0.38 -9.21
CA LYS A 48 10.35 0.09 -8.86
C LYS A 48 10.14 0.26 -7.36
N GLN A 49 9.17 1.11 -7.00
CA GLN A 49 8.80 1.36 -5.61
C GLN A 49 7.31 1.12 -5.39
N CYS A 50 6.96 0.79 -4.15
CA CYS A 50 5.56 0.64 -3.76
C CYS A 50 4.95 2.01 -3.39
N ARG A 51 3.73 2.24 -3.86
CA ARG A 51 2.97 3.48 -3.67
C ARG A 51 1.53 3.16 -3.24
N CYS A 52 0.77 4.20 -2.87
CA CYS A 52 -0.64 4.07 -2.54
C CYS A 52 -1.43 5.15 -3.27
N THR A 53 -2.55 4.79 -3.91
CA THR A 53 -3.44 5.73 -4.61
C THR A 53 -4.00 6.81 -3.67
N VAL A 54 -4.29 6.44 -2.42
CA VAL A 54 -4.83 7.36 -1.40
C VAL A 54 -3.76 8.35 -0.95
N ILE A 55 -2.54 7.90 -0.63
CA ILE A 55 -1.47 8.79 -0.15
C ILE A 55 -0.87 9.61 -1.29
N GLY A 56 -0.71 9.01 -2.46
CA GLY A 56 -0.20 9.61 -3.69
C GLY A 56 0.86 8.76 -4.39
N LEU A 57 0.95 8.92 -5.72
CA LEU A 57 1.86 8.18 -6.59
C LEU A 57 3.11 8.97 -7.01
N GLN A 58 3.33 10.14 -6.40
CA GLN A 58 4.39 11.06 -6.83
C GLN A 58 5.80 10.49 -6.61
N PRO A 59 6.77 10.84 -7.46
CA PRO A 59 8.13 10.30 -7.44
C PRO A 59 9.02 10.94 -6.35
N SER A 60 8.53 10.96 -5.10
CA SER A 60 9.27 11.45 -3.95
C SER A 60 9.33 10.40 -2.84
N ARG A 61 10.42 10.39 -2.07
CA ARG A 61 10.62 9.48 -0.94
C ARG A 61 9.48 9.56 0.08
N ARG A 62 8.84 10.73 0.22
CA ARG A 62 7.72 10.94 1.17
C ARG A 62 6.51 10.06 0.87
N TYR A 63 6.26 9.76 -0.40
CA TYR A 63 5.13 8.94 -0.85
C TYR A 63 5.43 7.43 -0.84
N ARG A 64 6.61 7.02 -0.36
CA ARG A 64 6.99 5.59 -0.37
C ARG A 64 6.14 4.84 0.64
N ILE A 65 5.57 3.72 0.23
CA ILE A 65 4.77 2.84 1.08
C ILE A 65 5.49 1.51 1.21
N TYR A 66 5.34 0.88 2.37
CA TYR A 66 5.91 -0.42 2.68
C TYR A 66 4.78 -1.43 2.79
N SER A 67 5.02 -2.66 2.33
CA SER A 67 4.02 -3.73 2.29
C SER A 67 3.57 -4.16 3.68
N ASP A 68 4.45 -4.11 4.67
CA ASP A 68 4.25 -4.49 6.08
C ASP A 68 3.62 -3.40 6.95
N HIS A 69 3.21 -2.28 6.36
CA HIS A 69 2.58 -1.16 7.08
C HIS A 69 1.06 -1.19 6.94
N THR A 70 0.35 -0.36 7.68
CA THR A 70 -1.11 -0.21 7.61
C THR A 70 -1.52 1.25 7.81
N CYS A 71 -2.75 1.60 7.46
CA CYS A 71 -3.37 2.90 7.68
C CYS A 71 -4.88 2.75 7.80
N ASP A 72 -5.55 3.78 8.29
CA ASP A 72 -7.00 3.71 8.56
C ASP A 72 -7.85 3.72 7.28
N ALA A 73 -7.28 4.14 6.15
CA ALA A 73 -7.91 4.00 4.82
C ALA A 73 -7.62 2.63 4.16
N GLN A 74 -7.25 1.60 4.93
CA GLN A 74 -7.01 0.28 4.38
C GLN A 74 -8.33 -0.37 3.94
N GLU A 75 -8.40 -0.73 2.66
CA GLU A 75 -9.49 -1.53 2.10
C GLU A 75 -8.96 -2.92 1.78
N TYR A 76 -9.39 -3.93 2.54
CA TYR A 76 -8.94 -5.30 2.33
C TYR A 76 -9.35 -5.82 0.94
N LYS A 77 -8.36 -6.35 0.23
CA LYS A 77 -8.53 -7.08 -1.01
C LYS A 77 -8.31 -8.55 -0.71
N ALA A 78 -9.41 -9.32 -0.66
CA ALA A 78 -9.30 -10.76 -0.54
C ALA A 78 -8.43 -11.31 -1.69
N PRO A 79 -7.43 -12.15 -1.39
CA PRO A 79 -6.65 -12.77 -2.43
C PRO A 79 -7.54 -13.64 -3.34
N ALA A 80 -7.19 -13.70 -4.62
CA ALA A 80 -7.98 -14.37 -5.65
C ALA A 80 -8.22 -15.88 -5.37
N TRP A 81 -7.44 -16.50 -4.49
CA TRP A 81 -7.63 -17.89 -4.12
C TRP A 81 -8.75 -18.12 -3.08
N ILE A 82 -9.23 -17.08 -2.37
CA ILE A 82 -10.35 -17.20 -1.43
C ILE A 82 -11.71 -17.18 -2.16
N VAL A 83 -11.81 -16.44 -3.27
CA VAL A 83 -13.10 -16.25 -3.98
C VAL A 83 -13.57 -17.47 -4.78
N ASN A 84 -12.73 -18.50 -4.97
CA ASN A 84 -13.11 -19.73 -5.67
C ASN A 84 -13.64 -20.86 -4.74
N GLY A 85 -13.80 -20.62 -3.44
CA GLY A 85 -14.34 -21.60 -2.48
C GLY A 85 -15.87 -21.60 -2.32
N GLY A 86 -16.59 -20.73 -3.03
CA GLY A 86 -18.02 -20.50 -2.84
C GLY A 86 -18.90 -21.15 -3.90
N ASN A 87 -18.80 -22.47 -4.12
CA ASN A 87 -19.81 -23.18 -4.89
C ASN A 87 -20.00 -24.62 -4.38
N HIS A 88 -20.42 -24.76 -3.13
CA HIS A 88 -21.02 -26.02 -2.69
C HIS A 88 -22.25 -25.79 -1.80
N ALA A 89 -23.34 -26.39 -2.28
CA ALA A 89 -24.55 -26.79 -1.56
C ALA A 89 -25.53 -25.69 -1.09
N LYS A 90 -26.33 -25.16 -2.04
CA LYS A 90 -27.76 -24.86 -1.80
C LYS A 90 -28.63 -25.33 -2.97
N LYS A 91 -28.85 -26.65 -3.07
CA LYS A 91 -29.97 -27.36 -3.73
C LYS A 91 -29.93 -28.77 -3.10
N LYS A 92 -30.96 -29.38 -2.53
CA LYS A 92 -32.41 -29.19 -2.49
C LYS A 92 -32.88 -29.75 -1.14
#